data_AF-A0A8X6VUF6-F1
#
_entry.id   AF-A0A8X6VUF6-F1
#
_cell.length_a   1.000
_cell.length_b   1.000
_cell.length_c   1.000
_cell.angle_alpha   90.00
_cell.angle_beta   90.00
_cell.angle_gamma   90.00
#
_symmetry.space_group_name_H-M   'P 1'
#
loop_
_entity.id
_entity.type
_entity.pdbx_description
1 polymer ?
#
loop_
_entity_poly.entity_id
_entity_poly.type
_entity_poly.pdbx_seq_one_letter_code
_entity_poly.pdbx_strand_id
1 'polypeptide(L)'
;MLFHSESSQKNLLSAGLFVKDTAGKFDDVTLTDAGLNKGLRKRWDRVKNGKVFDMCGILHTDIGTQSKLLINGTSIRIRLIKAKNEFSLLAATGDYRLQIENISIYVRKCEISSSILLAHEKALEQSLIQMPFTRIEVKTFTVSSGLKSVIIPNGVNGVRIILGLISNSAFNGDMKKNPFNFKHYNLNHISLSENGIQIPTTAYTPDYAKDLYARNYLSLFTDLAQHKTNVSYDDYKENICLYIFDLTQDKSASEPFGNVTRSGNISIHLKFDAELPETATLIAYMEIDKSRNVFIDY
;
A
#
# COMPACT_ATOMS: atom_id res chain seq x y z
N MET A 1 -2.63 -6.26 -1.41
CA MET A 1 -1.88 -7.52 -1.18
C MET A 1 -1.81 -7.87 0.30
N LEU A 2 -1.28 -6.99 1.15
CA LEU A 2 -1.02 -7.28 2.57
C LEU A 2 -2.28 -7.65 3.38
N PHE A 3 -3.42 -7.02 3.09
CA PHE A 3 -4.68 -7.27 3.82
C PHE A 3 -5.51 -8.44 3.25
N HIS A 4 -4.93 -9.28 2.39
CA HIS A 4 -5.62 -10.43 1.79
C HIS A 4 -4.92 -11.74 2.14
N SER A 5 -5.73 -12.73 2.52
CA SER A 5 -5.27 -14.10 2.69
C SER A 5 -4.85 -14.73 1.37
N GLU A 6 -4.05 -15.81 1.44
CA GLU A 6 -3.68 -16.58 0.25
C GLU A 6 -4.92 -17.05 -0.53
N SER A 7 -5.96 -17.53 0.17
CA SER A 7 -7.23 -17.93 -0.44
C SER A 7 -7.94 -16.75 -1.12
N SER A 8 -7.96 -15.58 -0.46
CA SER A 8 -8.54 -14.37 -1.05
C SER A 8 -7.78 -13.93 -2.30
N GLN A 9 -6.45 -14.01 -2.29
CA GLN A 9 -5.61 -13.69 -3.44
C GLN A 9 -5.83 -14.66 -4.62
N LYS A 10 -5.92 -15.96 -4.37
CA LYS A 10 -6.15 -16.97 -5.41
C LYS A 10 -7.55 -16.91 -6.02
N ASN A 11 -8.56 -16.65 -5.19
CA ASN A 11 -9.96 -16.74 -5.59
C ASN A 11 -10.53 -15.34 -5.90
N LEU A 12 -10.73 -14.51 -4.88
CA LEU A 12 -11.41 -13.22 -5.00
C LEU A 12 -10.66 -12.24 -5.92
N LEU A 13 -9.36 -12.05 -5.68
CA LEU A 13 -8.59 -11.04 -6.42
C LEU A 13 -8.32 -11.43 -7.88
N SER A 14 -8.55 -12.68 -8.26
CA SER A 14 -8.42 -13.13 -9.65
C SER A 14 -9.41 -12.43 -10.61
N ALA A 15 -10.56 -11.96 -10.09
CA ALA A 15 -11.51 -11.12 -10.81
C ALA A 15 -10.90 -9.75 -11.20
N GLY A 16 -9.95 -9.26 -10.40
CA GLY A 16 -9.17 -8.06 -10.68
C GLY A 16 -7.82 -8.35 -11.35
N LEU A 17 -7.67 -9.51 -12.01
CA LEU A 17 -6.45 -9.95 -12.69
C LEU A 17 -5.22 -10.08 -11.76
N PHE A 18 -5.42 -10.13 -10.44
CA PHE A 18 -4.31 -10.34 -9.52
C PHE A 18 -3.81 -11.78 -9.62
N VAL A 19 -2.52 -11.91 -9.93
CA VAL A 19 -1.77 -13.15 -9.82
C VAL A 19 -0.44 -12.79 -9.17
N LYS A 20 -0.10 -13.45 -8.06
CA LYS A 20 1.14 -13.20 -7.34
C LYS A 20 2.35 -13.51 -8.24
N ASP A 21 3.27 -12.57 -8.34
CA ASP A 21 4.53 -12.74 -9.06
C ASP A 21 5.49 -13.67 -8.30
N THR A 22 6.48 -14.20 -9.01
CA THR A 22 7.46 -15.13 -8.41
C THR A 22 8.53 -14.36 -7.66
N ALA A 23 8.83 -14.76 -6.42
CA ALA A 23 9.88 -14.17 -5.60
C ALA A 23 11.23 -14.16 -6.33
N GLY A 24 11.95 -13.06 -6.22
CA GLY A 24 13.20 -12.74 -6.90
C GLY A 24 13.04 -12.38 -8.38
N LYS A 25 11.82 -12.43 -8.94
CA LYS A 25 11.58 -12.37 -10.41
C LYS A 25 10.57 -11.32 -10.84
N PHE A 26 10.28 -10.32 -10.00
CA PHE A 26 9.27 -9.30 -10.33
C PHE A 26 9.59 -8.51 -11.61
N ASP A 27 10.87 -8.28 -11.91
CA ASP A 27 11.35 -7.58 -13.11
C ASP A 27 11.66 -8.53 -14.29
N ASP A 28 11.42 -9.85 -14.13
CA ASP A 28 11.58 -10.79 -15.24
C ASP A 28 10.40 -10.68 -16.20
N VAL A 29 10.68 -10.01 -17.31
CA VAL A 29 9.78 -9.74 -18.44
C VAL A 29 9.77 -10.85 -19.50
N THR A 30 10.46 -11.96 -19.25
CA THR A 30 10.58 -13.07 -20.21
C THR A 30 9.27 -13.83 -20.29
N LEU A 31 8.65 -13.81 -21.48
CA LEU A 31 7.35 -14.45 -21.71
C LEU A 31 7.47 -15.85 -22.36
N THR A 32 8.67 -16.34 -22.67
CA THR A 32 8.90 -17.72 -23.15
C THR A 32 8.84 -18.73 -21.98
N ASP A 33 8.94 -20.02 -22.27
CA ASP A 33 8.93 -21.07 -21.23
C ASP A 33 10.14 -21.00 -20.28
N ALA A 34 11.21 -20.31 -20.68
CA ALA A 34 12.34 -19.96 -19.82
C ALA A 34 12.04 -18.84 -18.80
N GLY A 35 10.89 -18.17 -18.90
CA GLY A 35 10.50 -17.09 -18.00
C GLY A 35 10.24 -17.57 -16.57
N LEU A 36 10.81 -16.87 -15.61
CA LEU A 36 10.78 -17.23 -14.19
C LEU A 36 9.61 -16.55 -13.46
N ASN A 37 9.09 -15.43 -13.97
CA ASN A 37 7.91 -14.78 -13.41
C ASN A 37 6.60 -15.46 -13.87
N LYS A 38 6.18 -16.48 -13.12
CA LYS A 38 4.95 -17.23 -13.39
C LYS A 38 3.68 -16.39 -13.27
N GLY A 39 3.70 -15.35 -12.42
CA GLY A 39 2.56 -14.45 -12.21
C GLY A 39 2.32 -13.56 -13.43
N LEU A 40 3.39 -12.94 -13.95
CA LEU A 40 3.36 -12.19 -15.21
C LEU A 40 2.90 -13.07 -16.38
N ARG A 41 3.47 -14.27 -16.53
CA ARG A 41 3.09 -15.18 -17.63
C ARG A 41 1.60 -15.51 -17.64
N LYS A 42 1.02 -15.84 -16.48
CA LYS A 42 -0.43 -16.09 -16.34
C LYS A 42 -1.29 -14.88 -16.73
N ARG A 43 -0.87 -13.67 -16.31
CA ARG A 43 -1.57 -12.42 -16.69
C ARG A 43 -1.46 -12.19 -18.20
N TRP A 44 -0.28 -12.38 -18.78
CA TRP A 44 -0.04 -12.27 -20.21
C TRP A 44 -0.88 -13.24 -21.03
N ASP A 45 -0.97 -14.52 -20.62
CA ASP A 45 -1.75 -15.53 -21.34
C ASP A 45 -3.23 -15.16 -21.47
N ARG A 46 -3.78 -14.39 -20.52
CA ARG A 46 -5.17 -13.88 -20.55
C ARG A 46 -5.35 -12.71 -21.53
N VAL A 47 -4.33 -11.89 -21.77
CA VAL A 47 -4.45 -10.61 -22.50
C VAL A 47 -3.68 -10.56 -23.82
N LYS A 48 -2.82 -11.55 -24.11
CA LYS A 48 -1.98 -11.59 -25.32
C LYS A 48 -2.81 -11.46 -26.61
N ASN A 49 -2.16 -10.95 -27.66
CA ASN A 49 -2.76 -10.66 -28.97
C ASN A 49 -3.81 -9.54 -28.95
N GLY A 50 -3.75 -8.63 -27.96
CA GLY A 50 -4.64 -7.48 -27.89
C GLY A 50 -6.10 -7.86 -27.59
N LYS A 51 -6.32 -8.99 -26.91
CA LYS A 51 -7.67 -9.42 -26.53
C LYS A 51 -8.28 -8.43 -25.55
N VAL A 52 -9.55 -8.11 -25.77
CA VAL A 52 -10.37 -7.41 -24.77
C VAL A 52 -10.56 -8.35 -23.58
N PHE A 53 -10.42 -7.81 -22.38
CA PHE A 53 -10.61 -8.53 -21.13
C PHE A 53 -11.33 -7.64 -20.13
N ASP A 54 -12.00 -8.27 -19.18
CA ASP A 54 -12.72 -7.62 -18.10
C ASP A 54 -11.96 -7.73 -16.78
N MET A 55 -12.16 -6.73 -15.92
CA MET A 55 -11.69 -6.71 -14.55
C MET A 55 -12.81 -6.19 -13.65
N CYS A 56 -12.97 -6.80 -12.49
CA CYS A 56 -13.90 -6.33 -11.47
C CYS A 56 -13.25 -6.41 -10.09
N GLY A 57 -13.42 -5.36 -9.30
CA GLY A 57 -12.81 -5.23 -7.98
C GLY A 57 -13.44 -4.13 -7.16
N ILE A 58 -12.98 -3.99 -5.93
CA ILE A 58 -13.45 -2.96 -5.00
C ILE A 58 -12.70 -1.66 -5.30
N LEU A 59 -13.41 -0.54 -5.32
CA LEU A 59 -12.78 0.77 -5.33
C LEU A 59 -12.27 1.10 -3.93
N HIS A 60 -10.95 1.00 -3.74
CA HIS A 60 -10.30 1.31 -2.47
C HIS A 60 -10.38 2.82 -2.19
N THR A 61 -11.23 3.22 -1.25
CA THR A 61 -11.37 4.58 -0.75
C THR A 61 -11.42 4.55 0.77
N ASP A 62 -10.90 5.59 1.41
CA ASP A 62 -10.89 5.70 2.87
C ASP A 62 -12.30 5.59 3.45
N ILE A 63 -13.29 6.26 2.82
CA ILE A 63 -14.70 6.17 3.23
C ILE A 63 -15.33 4.79 2.99
N GLY A 64 -14.77 4.00 2.07
CA GLY A 64 -15.21 2.63 1.81
C GLY A 64 -14.71 1.63 2.86
N THR A 65 -13.85 2.05 3.79
CA THR A 65 -13.34 1.18 4.86
C THR A 65 -14.25 1.11 6.09
N GLN A 66 -15.19 2.04 6.24
CA GLN A 66 -16.09 2.08 7.39
C GLN A 66 -17.41 1.32 7.12
N SER A 67 -18.02 0.78 8.16
CA SER A 67 -19.14 -0.18 8.07
C SER A 67 -20.53 0.45 7.92
N LYS A 68 -20.68 1.77 8.14
CA LYS A 68 -21.96 2.47 8.04
C LYS A 68 -22.32 2.73 6.58
N LEU A 69 -23.60 2.61 6.27
CA LEU A 69 -24.13 3.01 4.98
C LEU A 69 -24.16 4.53 4.88
N LEU A 70 -23.92 5.05 3.67
CA LEU A 70 -24.13 6.47 3.38
C LEU A 70 -25.64 6.76 3.43
N ILE A 71 -26.01 7.85 4.08
CA ILE A 71 -27.42 8.22 4.24
C ILE A 71 -28.00 8.82 2.94
N ASN A 72 -29.31 8.72 2.79
CA ASN A 72 -30.06 9.35 1.70
C ASN A 72 -29.74 10.85 1.61
N GLY A 73 -29.71 11.38 0.38
CA GLY A 73 -29.35 12.77 0.11
C GLY A 73 -27.84 13.03 0.03
N THR A 74 -26.98 12.06 0.35
CA THR A 74 -25.52 12.22 0.20
C THR A 74 -25.11 12.20 -1.27
N SER A 75 -24.58 13.32 -1.77
CA SER A 75 -24.01 13.41 -3.12
C SER A 75 -22.56 12.92 -3.12
N ILE A 76 -22.25 11.94 -3.98
CA ILE A 76 -20.91 11.37 -4.12
C ILE A 76 -20.38 11.70 -5.51
N ARG A 77 -19.20 12.33 -5.56
CA ARG A 77 -18.47 12.56 -6.81
C ARG A 77 -17.18 11.74 -6.79
N ILE A 78 -17.04 10.83 -7.76
CA ILE A 78 -15.84 10.00 -7.91
C ILE A 78 -15.11 10.44 -9.18
N ARG A 79 -13.82 10.77 -9.05
CA ARG A 79 -12.93 11.07 -10.19
C ARG A 79 -11.84 10.02 -10.25
N LEU A 80 -11.78 9.28 -11.35
CA LEU A 80 -10.74 8.28 -11.60
C LEU A 80 -9.77 8.82 -12.66
N ILE A 81 -8.48 8.72 -12.37
CA ILE A 81 -7.41 9.14 -13.29
C ILE A 81 -6.64 7.88 -13.67
N LYS A 82 -6.57 7.58 -14.96
CA LYS A 82 -5.84 6.41 -15.46
C LYS A 82 -4.33 6.65 -15.29
N ALA A 83 -3.63 5.68 -14.70
CA ALA A 83 -2.18 5.68 -14.68
C ALA A 83 -1.60 5.58 -16.10
N LYS A 84 -0.37 6.05 -16.26
CA LYS A 84 0.39 5.92 -17.51
C LYS A 84 0.59 4.44 -17.87
N ASN A 85 0.72 4.15 -19.17
CA ASN A 85 0.86 2.76 -19.64
C ASN A 85 2.15 2.14 -19.11
N GLU A 86 3.21 2.93 -19.03
CA GLU A 86 4.55 2.54 -18.60
C GLU A 86 4.61 2.16 -17.12
N PHE A 87 3.70 2.71 -16.31
CA PHE A 87 3.52 2.30 -14.91
C PHE A 87 2.60 1.07 -14.79
N SER A 88 1.60 0.97 -15.66
CA SER A 88 0.54 -0.05 -15.57
C SER A 88 0.92 -1.39 -16.20
N LEU A 89 1.92 -1.41 -17.08
CA LEU A 89 2.30 -2.57 -17.90
C LEU A 89 3.76 -2.95 -17.65
N LEU A 90 4.02 -4.26 -17.68
CA LEU A 90 5.35 -4.86 -17.53
C LEU A 90 5.66 -5.66 -18.81
N ALA A 91 6.70 -5.25 -19.56
CA ALA A 91 7.08 -5.82 -20.85
C ALA A 91 8.56 -5.58 -21.20
N ALA A 92 9.15 -6.51 -21.97
CA ALA A 92 10.56 -6.44 -22.38
C ALA A 92 10.82 -5.39 -23.47
N THR A 93 9.97 -5.35 -24.49
CA THR A 93 10.04 -4.42 -25.64
C THR A 93 8.63 -4.20 -26.18
N GLY A 94 8.34 -3.01 -26.69
CA GLY A 94 7.13 -2.75 -27.49
C GLY A 94 6.22 -1.63 -26.98
N ASP A 95 5.43 -1.09 -27.92
CA ASP A 95 4.44 -0.04 -27.70
C ASP A 95 3.11 -0.62 -27.21
N TYR A 96 3.12 -1.29 -26.06
CA TYR A 96 1.88 -1.77 -25.46
C TYR A 96 1.09 -0.62 -24.85
N ARG A 97 -0.23 -0.61 -25.09
CA ARG A 97 -1.14 0.37 -24.50
C ARG A 97 -2.31 -0.33 -23.81
N LEU A 98 -2.70 0.18 -22.65
CA LEU A 98 -3.92 -0.22 -21.97
C LEU A 98 -5.03 0.79 -22.32
N GLN A 99 -5.99 0.37 -23.13
CA GLN A 99 -7.16 1.15 -23.51
C GLN A 99 -8.37 0.73 -22.68
N ILE A 100 -9.08 1.69 -22.09
CA ILE A 100 -10.33 1.44 -21.37
C ILE A 100 -11.46 1.61 -22.37
N GLU A 101 -12.18 0.52 -22.68
CA GLU A 101 -13.35 0.56 -23.57
C GLU A 101 -14.64 0.93 -22.82
N ASN A 102 -14.83 0.36 -21.62
CA ASN A 102 -15.99 0.64 -20.78
C ASN A 102 -15.56 0.64 -19.30
N ILE A 103 -16.18 1.50 -18.50
CA ILE A 103 -16.03 1.48 -17.05
C ILE A 103 -17.41 1.64 -16.41
N SER A 104 -17.71 0.80 -15.42
CA SER A 104 -18.97 0.81 -14.70
C SER A 104 -18.71 0.71 -13.20
N ILE A 105 -19.53 1.38 -12.39
CA ILE A 105 -19.51 1.29 -10.94
C ILE A 105 -20.81 0.66 -10.45
N TYR A 106 -20.69 -0.39 -9.65
CA TYR A 106 -21.82 -1.07 -9.03
C TYR A 106 -21.97 -0.59 -7.58
N VAL A 107 -23.09 0.04 -7.27
CA VAL A 107 -23.38 0.55 -5.92
C VAL A 107 -24.60 -0.19 -5.38
N ARG A 108 -24.45 -0.82 -4.21
CA ARG A 108 -25.56 -1.44 -3.49
C ARG A 108 -26.36 -0.36 -2.77
N LYS A 109 -27.67 -0.30 -3.01
CA LYS A 109 -28.61 0.55 -2.29
C LYS A 109 -29.45 -0.30 -1.35
N CYS A 110 -29.76 0.24 -0.17
CA CYS A 110 -30.65 -0.40 0.80
C CYS A 110 -31.95 0.39 0.85
N GLU A 111 -33.07 -0.28 0.59
CA GLU A 111 -34.41 0.30 0.76
C GLU A 111 -34.81 0.21 2.24
N ILE A 112 -35.35 1.31 2.78
CA ILE A 112 -35.77 1.43 4.18
C ILE A 112 -37.25 1.84 4.22
N SER A 113 -37.95 1.49 5.30
CA SER A 113 -39.36 1.88 5.48
C SER A 113 -39.50 3.39 5.65
N SER A 114 -40.65 3.94 5.24
CA SER A 114 -40.93 5.38 5.36
C SER A 114 -40.84 5.88 6.80
N SER A 115 -41.18 5.05 7.79
CA SER A 115 -41.04 5.38 9.22
C SER A 115 -39.59 5.64 9.63
N ILE A 116 -38.64 4.86 9.10
CA ILE A 116 -37.20 5.03 9.37
C ILE A 116 -36.66 6.26 8.64
N LEU A 117 -37.13 6.51 7.42
CA LEU A 117 -36.75 7.71 6.67
C LEU A 117 -37.13 9.00 7.43
N LEU A 118 -38.37 9.10 7.91
CA LEU A 118 -38.84 10.23 8.71
C LEU A 118 -38.08 10.35 10.04
N ALA A 119 -37.77 9.22 10.69
CA ALA A 119 -36.99 9.21 11.91
C ALA A 119 -35.55 9.72 11.68
N HIS A 120 -34.92 9.36 10.56
CA HIS A 120 -33.61 9.88 10.16
C HIS A 120 -33.66 11.39 9.90
N GLU A 121 -34.66 11.89 9.17
CA GLU A 121 -34.83 13.33 8.91
C GLU A 121 -34.95 14.12 10.23
N LYS A 122 -35.79 13.67 11.16
CA LYS A 122 -35.95 14.31 12.47
C LYS A 122 -34.68 14.23 13.33
N ALA A 123 -33.93 13.13 13.27
CA ALA A 123 -32.67 13.00 13.99
C ALA A 123 -31.58 13.92 13.44
N LEU A 124 -31.57 14.15 12.12
CA LEU A 124 -30.65 15.05 11.43
C LEU A 124 -30.91 16.53 11.74
N GLU A 125 -32.14 16.91 12.10
CA GLU A 125 -32.44 18.26 12.61
C GLU A 125 -31.76 18.55 13.96
N GLN A 126 -31.50 17.50 14.75
CA GLN A 126 -30.97 17.61 16.10
C GLN A 126 -29.46 17.37 16.18
N SER A 127 -28.90 16.55 15.29
CA SER A 127 -27.51 16.12 15.37
C SER A 127 -26.92 15.72 14.03
N LEU A 128 -25.60 15.86 13.92
CA LEU A 128 -24.84 15.42 12.75
C LEU A 128 -24.53 13.92 12.82
N ILE A 129 -24.56 13.27 11.66
CA ILE A 129 -24.09 11.89 11.54
C ILE A 129 -22.56 11.86 11.58
N GLN A 130 -22.03 11.03 12.46
CA GLN A 130 -20.59 10.78 12.54
C GLN A 130 -20.23 9.47 11.83
N MET A 131 -19.40 9.55 10.79
CA MET A 131 -18.84 8.40 10.07
C MET A 131 -17.33 8.37 10.30
N PRO A 132 -16.83 7.60 11.28
CA PRO A 132 -15.39 7.47 11.48
C PRO A 132 -14.79 6.65 10.34
N PHE A 133 -13.65 7.08 9.82
CA PHE A 133 -12.83 6.32 8.87
C PHE A 133 -11.36 6.67 9.11
N THR A 134 -10.48 5.74 8.77
CA THR A 134 -9.03 5.97 8.80
C THR A 134 -8.61 6.63 7.51
N ARG A 135 -7.97 7.80 7.61
CA ARG A 135 -7.45 8.49 6.43
C ARG A 135 -6.12 7.87 6.03
N ILE A 136 -5.95 7.64 4.74
CA ILE A 136 -4.70 7.16 4.18
C ILE A 136 -3.98 8.32 3.50
N GLU A 137 -2.70 8.48 3.81
CA GLU A 137 -1.83 9.42 3.13
C GLU A 137 -0.56 8.69 2.65
N VAL A 138 -0.17 8.95 1.40
CA VAL A 138 1.06 8.41 0.82
C VAL A 138 1.99 9.57 0.51
N LYS A 139 3.18 9.54 1.10
CA LYS A 139 4.28 10.44 0.76
C LYS A 139 5.40 9.68 0.08
N THR A 140 6.13 10.37 -0.78
CA THR A 140 7.27 9.80 -1.49
C THR A 140 8.50 10.67 -1.29
N PHE A 141 9.64 10.03 -1.05
CA PHE A 141 10.92 10.70 -0.91
C PHE A 141 11.91 10.13 -1.89
N THR A 142 12.65 11.00 -2.58
CA THR A 142 13.74 10.56 -3.46
C THR A 142 14.98 10.31 -2.61
N VAL A 143 15.57 9.13 -2.77
CA VAL A 143 16.81 8.73 -2.10
C VAL A 143 17.87 8.52 -3.18
N SER A 144 18.82 9.45 -3.27
CA SER A 144 19.87 9.44 -4.30
C SER A 144 20.77 8.21 -4.21
N SER A 145 21.25 7.73 -5.37
CA SER A 145 22.32 6.74 -5.45
C SER A 145 23.60 7.21 -4.73
N GLY A 146 24.44 6.28 -4.30
CA GLY A 146 25.70 6.58 -3.61
C GLY A 146 25.57 6.86 -2.11
N LEU A 147 24.35 7.01 -1.59
CA LEU A 147 24.14 7.24 -0.16
C LEU A 147 24.23 5.94 0.64
N LYS A 148 24.89 5.99 1.81
CA LYS A 148 24.87 4.94 2.85
C LYS A 148 23.97 5.25 4.03
N SER A 149 23.54 6.50 4.19
CA SER A 149 22.70 6.93 5.30
C SER A 149 21.78 8.06 4.85
N VAL A 150 20.54 8.02 5.30
CA VAL A 150 19.49 8.98 4.93
C VAL A 150 18.67 9.29 6.17
N ILE A 151 18.50 10.57 6.46
CA ILE A 151 17.57 11.05 7.48
C ILE A 151 16.55 11.94 6.78
N ILE A 152 15.28 11.60 6.92
CA ILE A 152 14.16 12.39 6.39
C ILE A 152 13.47 13.04 7.58
N PRO A 153 13.78 14.31 7.91
CA PRO A 153 13.16 15.01 9.01
C PRO A 153 11.69 15.29 8.71
N ASN A 154 10.82 15.14 9.71
CA ASN A 154 9.38 15.44 9.61
C ASN A 154 8.70 14.75 8.42
N GLY A 155 9.21 13.59 8.01
CA GLY A 155 8.78 12.91 6.79
C GLY A 155 7.38 12.33 6.93
N VAL A 156 7.03 11.84 8.11
CA VAL A 156 5.85 11.00 8.29
C VAL A 156 5.06 11.39 9.53
N ASN A 157 3.80 10.99 9.53
CA ASN A 157 2.90 11.17 10.66
C ASN A 157 1.76 10.17 10.55
N GLY A 158 1.47 9.40 11.60
CA GLY A 158 0.37 8.43 11.56
C GLY A 158 0.17 7.68 12.88
N VAL A 159 -0.83 6.81 12.92
CA VAL A 159 -0.96 5.72 13.91
C VAL A 159 -0.21 4.48 13.43
N ARG A 160 -0.16 4.26 12.11
CA ARG A 160 0.65 3.23 11.45
C ARG A 160 1.40 3.83 10.28
N ILE A 161 2.66 3.41 10.12
CA ILE A 161 3.52 3.81 9.02
C ILE A 161 4.07 2.55 8.35
N ILE A 162 3.93 2.48 7.03
CA ILE A 162 4.51 1.43 6.18
C ILE A 162 5.51 2.10 5.25
N LEU A 163 6.76 1.66 5.31
CA LEU A 163 7.86 2.15 4.49
C LEU A 163 8.29 1.07 3.50
N GLY A 164 8.52 1.46 2.25
CA GLY A 164 9.03 0.57 1.21
C GLY A 164 9.91 1.32 0.23
N LEU A 165 11.02 0.72 -0.20
CA LEU A 165 11.92 1.28 -1.19
C LEU A 165 11.70 0.60 -2.53
N ILE A 166 11.53 1.40 -3.59
CA ILE A 166 11.41 0.91 -4.96
C ILE A 166 12.42 1.63 -5.85
N SER A 167 12.77 1.06 -7.01
CA SER A 167 13.59 1.78 -7.99
C SER A 167 12.87 3.05 -8.45
N ASN A 168 13.58 4.17 -8.49
CA ASN A 168 12.99 5.43 -8.95
C ASN A 168 12.50 5.35 -10.41
N SER A 169 13.22 4.62 -11.25
CA SER A 169 12.79 4.33 -12.63
C SER A 169 11.49 3.51 -12.69
N ALA A 170 11.32 2.50 -11.84
CA ALA A 170 10.07 1.74 -11.75
C ALA A 170 8.89 2.63 -11.32
N PHE A 171 9.10 3.47 -10.30
CA PHE A 171 8.09 4.42 -9.83
C PHE A 171 7.63 5.40 -10.92
N ASN A 172 8.57 5.88 -11.75
CA ASN A 172 8.29 6.84 -12.81
C ASN A 172 7.77 6.20 -14.11
N GLY A 173 7.67 4.87 -14.18
CA GLY A 173 7.16 4.13 -15.32
C GLY A 173 8.27 3.67 -16.27
N ASP A 174 9.04 2.66 -15.85
CA ASP A 174 9.89 1.86 -16.73
C ASP A 174 9.18 0.54 -16.99
N MET A 175 8.80 0.28 -18.24
CA MET A 175 8.05 -0.93 -18.62
C MET A 175 8.80 -2.23 -18.30
N LYS A 176 10.11 -2.20 -18.05
CA LYS A 176 10.89 -3.40 -17.69
C LYS A 176 10.96 -3.64 -16.19
N LYS A 177 10.51 -2.67 -15.37
CA LYS A 177 10.62 -2.75 -13.91
C LYS A 177 9.24 -2.68 -13.27
N ASN A 178 9.01 -3.57 -12.33
CA ASN A 178 7.74 -3.65 -11.64
C ASN A 178 7.67 -2.58 -10.52
N PRO A 179 6.69 -1.65 -10.55
CA PRO A 179 6.56 -0.60 -9.53
C PRO A 179 6.16 -1.12 -8.14
N PHE A 180 5.84 -2.41 -8.02
CA PHE A 180 5.54 -3.10 -6.76
C PHE A 180 6.68 -4.01 -6.28
N ASN A 181 7.87 -3.90 -6.89
CA ASN A 181 9.07 -4.60 -6.44
C ASN A 181 9.77 -3.81 -5.31
N PHE A 182 9.38 -4.09 -4.06
CA PHE A 182 9.94 -3.44 -2.87
C PHE A 182 11.25 -4.11 -2.46
N LYS A 183 12.36 -3.42 -2.75
CA LYS A 183 13.73 -3.91 -2.55
C LYS A 183 14.25 -3.53 -1.17
N HIS A 184 15.06 -4.39 -0.58
CA HIS A 184 15.73 -4.12 0.69
C HIS A 184 16.96 -3.20 0.56
N TYR A 185 17.60 -3.16 -0.62
CA TYR A 185 18.81 -2.34 -0.89
C TYR A 185 19.95 -2.51 0.12
N ASN A 186 20.09 -3.69 0.73
CA ASN A 186 21.01 -3.95 1.84
C ASN A 186 20.88 -2.94 2.99
N LEU A 187 19.67 -2.48 3.26
CA LEU A 187 19.36 -1.69 4.44
C LEU A 187 19.78 -2.49 5.69
N ASN A 188 20.58 -1.89 6.56
CA ASN A 188 21.09 -2.54 7.78
C ASN A 188 20.69 -1.79 9.06
N HIS A 189 19.97 -0.68 8.92
CA HIS A 189 19.37 0.04 10.03
C HIS A 189 18.11 0.77 9.56
N ILE A 190 17.00 0.55 10.25
CA ILE A 190 15.78 1.35 10.09
C ILE A 190 15.12 1.64 11.42
N SER A 191 14.85 2.91 11.65
CA SER A 191 14.05 3.40 12.76
C SER A 191 13.32 4.69 12.37
N LEU A 192 12.33 5.01 13.18
CA LEU A 192 11.70 6.31 13.23
C LEU A 192 12.26 7.06 14.45
N SER A 193 12.18 8.40 14.43
CA SER A 193 12.42 9.19 15.62
C SER A 193 11.35 10.25 15.79
N GLU A 194 10.66 10.20 16.93
CA GLU A 194 9.64 11.14 17.37
C GLU A 194 10.24 12.01 18.47
N ASN A 195 10.41 13.31 18.22
CA ASN A 195 10.98 14.27 19.18
C ASN A 195 12.35 13.81 19.77
N GLY A 196 13.19 13.18 18.94
CA GLY A 196 14.51 12.66 19.35
C GLY A 196 14.47 11.27 20.00
N ILE A 197 13.28 10.73 20.29
CA ILE A 197 13.12 9.37 20.84
C ILE A 197 12.99 8.38 19.69
N GLN A 198 13.79 7.32 19.71
CA GLN A 198 13.79 6.30 18.66
C GLN A 198 12.61 5.33 18.79
N ILE A 199 11.99 4.99 17.66
CA ILE A 199 10.92 4.01 17.53
C ILE A 199 11.26 3.00 16.42
N PRO A 200 11.27 1.69 16.71
CA PRO A 200 11.21 1.07 18.04
C PRO A 200 12.44 1.43 18.90
N THR A 201 12.34 1.27 20.22
CA THR A 201 13.45 1.53 21.17
C THR A 201 14.75 0.88 20.70
N THR A 202 14.70 -0.39 20.31
CA THR A 202 15.77 -1.07 19.60
C THR A 202 15.45 -1.04 18.12
N ALA A 203 16.18 -0.23 17.34
CA ALA A 203 16.06 -0.16 15.88
C ALA A 203 16.10 -1.54 15.22
N TYR A 204 15.54 -1.64 14.02
CA TYR A 204 15.72 -2.83 13.22
C TYR A 204 17.08 -2.79 12.52
N THR A 205 17.87 -3.83 12.67
CA THR A 205 19.20 -3.95 12.05
C THR A 205 19.33 -5.27 11.29
N PRO A 206 18.59 -5.45 10.17
CA PRO A 206 18.65 -6.69 9.40
C PRO A 206 20.01 -6.86 8.71
N ASP A 207 20.43 -8.10 8.51
CA ASP A 207 21.57 -8.46 7.65
C ASP A 207 21.05 -9.40 6.55
N TYR A 208 20.74 -8.82 5.39
CA TYR A 208 20.18 -9.56 4.25
C TYR A 208 21.21 -10.45 3.54
N ALA A 209 22.51 -10.19 3.72
CA ALA A 209 23.56 -11.04 3.17
C ALA A 209 23.70 -12.35 3.94
N LYS A 210 23.42 -12.33 5.25
CA LYS A 210 23.43 -13.50 6.14
C LYS A 210 22.04 -14.06 6.46
N ASP A 211 21.00 -13.58 5.79
CA ASP A 211 19.60 -13.96 6.03
C ASP A 211 19.06 -13.70 7.45
N LEU A 212 19.62 -12.70 8.14
CA LEU A 212 19.24 -12.32 9.50
C LEU A 212 18.24 -11.14 9.49
N TYR A 213 16.98 -11.42 9.18
CA TYR A 213 15.91 -10.40 9.12
C TYR A 213 14.59 -10.86 9.75
N ALA A 214 14.63 -11.91 10.58
CA ALA A 214 13.45 -12.51 11.23
C ALA A 214 12.57 -11.51 11.98
N ARG A 215 13.19 -10.55 12.69
CA ARG A 215 12.43 -9.53 13.43
C ARG A 215 11.65 -8.59 12.50
N ASN A 216 12.22 -8.23 11.36
CA ASN A 216 11.58 -7.39 10.35
C ASN A 216 10.45 -8.14 9.63
N TYR A 217 10.67 -9.43 9.32
CA TYR A 217 9.62 -10.27 8.76
C TYR A 217 8.46 -10.44 9.74
N LEU A 218 8.73 -10.72 11.03
CA LEU A 218 7.70 -10.84 12.04
C LEU A 218 6.90 -9.54 12.20
N SER A 219 7.58 -8.38 12.15
CA SER A 219 6.93 -7.09 12.31
C SER A 219 5.94 -6.77 11.19
N LEU A 220 6.09 -7.37 10.00
CA LEU A 220 5.08 -7.30 8.94
C LEU A 220 3.71 -7.75 9.46
N PHE A 221 3.65 -8.82 10.24
CA PHE A 221 2.39 -9.39 10.72
C PHE A 221 1.92 -8.75 12.02
N THR A 222 2.83 -8.51 12.96
CA THR A 222 2.47 -7.95 14.27
C THR A 222 2.02 -6.50 14.15
N ASP A 223 2.74 -5.67 13.38
CA ASP A 223 2.44 -4.24 13.31
C ASP A 223 1.32 -3.92 12.29
N LEU A 224 1.00 -4.84 11.36
CA LEU A 224 -0.27 -4.81 10.60
C LEU A 224 -1.45 -5.32 11.41
N ALA A 225 -1.21 -6.04 12.51
CA ALA A 225 -2.20 -6.91 13.17
C ALA A 225 -2.93 -7.84 12.17
N GLN A 226 -2.18 -8.44 11.23
CA GLN A 226 -2.72 -9.34 10.22
C GLN A 226 -1.82 -10.56 10.05
N HIS A 227 -2.34 -11.73 10.45
CA HIS A 227 -1.60 -13.00 10.39
C HIS A 227 -1.88 -13.83 9.13
N LYS A 228 -2.83 -13.42 8.31
CA LYS A 228 -3.21 -14.18 7.10
C LYS A 228 -2.50 -13.69 5.83
N THR A 229 -1.66 -12.66 5.94
CA THR A 229 -0.90 -12.09 4.82
C THR A 229 -0.12 -13.18 4.08
N ASN A 230 -0.34 -13.32 2.77
CA ASN A 230 0.35 -14.32 1.94
C ASN A 230 1.76 -13.84 1.51
N VAL A 231 2.66 -13.72 2.47
CA VAL A 231 4.08 -13.34 2.26
C VAL A 231 4.93 -14.34 3.05
N SER A 232 5.74 -15.13 2.35
CA SER A 232 6.71 -16.03 2.97
C SER A 232 7.96 -15.27 3.42
N TYR A 233 8.85 -15.96 4.15
CA TYR A 233 10.15 -15.41 4.55
C TYR A 233 10.98 -14.97 3.32
N ASP A 234 11.00 -15.79 2.27
CA ASP A 234 11.70 -15.47 1.02
C ASP A 234 11.02 -14.36 0.23
N ASP A 235 9.68 -14.35 0.16
CA ASP A 235 8.92 -13.29 -0.52
C ASP A 235 9.23 -11.91 0.08
N TYR A 236 9.38 -11.86 1.42
CA TYR A 236 9.68 -10.64 2.15
C TYR A 236 11.03 -10.05 1.73
N LYS A 237 12.09 -10.87 1.71
CA LYS A 237 13.43 -10.42 1.32
C LYS A 237 13.46 -9.96 -0.14
N GLU A 238 12.88 -10.74 -1.04
CA GLU A 238 13.15 -10.60 -2.46
C GLU A 238 12.38 -9.45 -3.14
N ASN A 239 11.09 -9.25 -2.83
CA ASN A 239 10.27 -8.25 -3.54
C ASN A 239 9.19 -7.56 -2.69
N ILE A 240 9.00 -7.95 -1.43
CA ILE A 240 7.96 -7.40 -0.53
C ILE A 240 8.62 -6.89 0.76
N CYS A 241 9.79 -6.26 0.64
CA CYS A 241 10.54 -5.75 1.79
C CYS A 241 9.93 -4.45 2.30
N LEU A 242 8.86 -4.58 3.08
CA LEU A 242 8.13 -3.49 3.70
C LEU A 242 8.44 -3.43 5.20
N TYR A 243 8.60 -2.23 5.72
CA TYR A 243 8.87 -1.99 7.14
C TYR A 243 7.68 -1.30 7.76
N ILE A 244 7.08 -1.95 8.76
CA ILE A 244 5.81 -1.52 9.34
C ILE A 244 6.04 -1.14 10.79
N PHE A 245 5.51 0.03 11.15
CA PHE A 245 5.59 0.62 12.47
C PHE A 245 4.17 0.91 12.94
N ASP A 246 3.72 0.16 13.93
CA ASP A 246 2.58 0.56 14.74
C ASP A 246 3.08 1.52 15.85
N LEU A 247 2.59 2.76 15.81
CA LEU A 247 2.96 3.85 16.71
C LEU A 247 2.02 3.98 17.92
N THR A 248 0.98 3.17 18.03
CA THR A 248 0.16 3.11 19.23
C THR A 248 0.96 2.51 20.39
N GLN A 249 0.67 2.94 21.62
CA GLN A 249 1.44 2.49 22.79
C GLN A 249 1.20 1.01 23.12
N ASP A 250 -0.01 0.54 22.84
CA ASP A 250 -0.53 -0.79 23.15
C ASP A 250 -0.64 -1.70 21.91
N LYS A 251 -0.10 -1.28 20.76
CA LYS A 251 -0.15 -2.01 19.48
C LYS A 251 -1.60 -2.27 18.98
N SER A 252 -2.46 -1.28 19.20
CA SER A 252 -3.88 -1.30 18.87
C SER A 252 -4.21 -0.48 17.62
N ALA A 253 -3.27 -0.23 16.69
CA ALA A 253 -3.55 0.57 15.49
C ALA A 253 -4.66 -0.02 14.59
N SER A 254 -4.96 -1.32 14.72
CA SER A 254 -6.07 -1.97 14.02
C SER A 254 -7.38 -2.05 14.83
N GLU A 255 -7.38 -1.58 16.08
CA GLU A 255 -8.56 -1.63 16.95
C GLU A 255 -9.50 -0.45 16.72
N PRO A 256 -10.81 -0.59 16.99
CA PRO A 256 -11.81 0.43 16.68
C PRO A 256 -11.83 1.61 17.66
N PHE A 257 -10.98 1.62 18.69
CA PHE A 257 -10.95 2.65 19.72
C PHE A 257 -10.03 3.81 19.31
N GLY A 258 -10.36 5.03 19.76
CA GLY A 258 -9.58 6.22 19.46
C GLY A 258 -8.20 6.13 20.10
N ASN A 259 -7.16 6.23 19.28
CA ASN A 259 -5.80 6.20 19.77
C ASN A 259 -5.40 7.57 20.30
N VAL A 260 -4.57 7.60 21.36
CA VAL A 260 -4.06 8.86 21.90
C VAL A 260 -3.29 9.57 20.79
N THR A 261 -3.71 10.81 20.52
CA THR A 261 -3.13 11.60 19.43
C THR A 261 -1.71 11.95 19.77
N ARG A 262 -0.77 11.45 18.98
CA ARG A 262 0.63 11.88 19.06
C ARG A 262 0.83 13.12 18.20
N SER A 263 1.20 14.24 18.82
CA SER A 263 1.68 15.45 18.15
C SER A 263 3.20 15.41 18.10
N GLY A 264 3.73 14.70 17.11
CA GLY A 264 5.16 14.50 16.93
C GLY A 264 5.55 14.66 15.48
N ASN A 265 6.63 15.41 15.26
CA ASN A 265 7.34 15.42 14.00
C ASN A 265 8.16 14.12 13.92
N ILE A 266 7.76 13.19 13.05
CA ILE A 266 8.43 11.89 12.95
C ILE A 266 9.41 11.91 11.79
N SER A 267 10.67 11.66 12.12
CA SER A 267 11.76 11.52 11.16
C SER A 267 12.02 10.05 10.83
N ILE A 268 12.42 9.77 9.59
CA ILE A 268 12.82 8.43 9.14
C ILE A 268 14.34 8.35 9.10
N HIS A 269 14.91 7.28 9.65
CA HIS A 269 16.36 7.06 9.72
C HIS A 269 16.71 5.74 9.03
N LEU A 270 17.39 5.80 7.88
CA LEU A 270 17.81 4.65 7.10
C LEU A 270 19.34 4.60 7.03
N LYS A 271 19.93 3.41 7.20
CA LYS A 271 21.33 3.15 6.82
C LYS A 271 21.44 1.88 6.00
N PHE A 272 22.39 1.86 5.09
CA PHE A 272 22.63 0.80 4.14
C PHE A 272 24.05 0.26 4.35
N ASP A 273 24.20 -1.05 4.19
CA ASP A 273 25.49 -1.74 4.32
C ASP A 273 26.45 -1.37 3.18
N ALA A 274 25.87 -1.13 1.99
CA ALA A 274 26.55 -0.64 0.80
C ALA A 274 25.91 0.67 0.31
N GLU A 275 26.63 1.40 -0.54
CA GLU A 275 26.07 2.55 -1.24
C GLU A 275 24.90 2.12 -2.12
N LEU A 276 23.85 2.94 -2.16
CA LEU A 276 22.70 2.68 -3.03
C LEU A 276 23.15 2.60 -4.50
N PRO A 277 22.91 1.48 -5.20
CA PRO A 277 23.40 1.27 -6.56
C PRO A 277 22.59 2.05 -7.61
N GLU A 278 21.38 2.45 -7.27
CA GLU A 278 20.50 3.28 -8.10
C GLU A 278 19.72 4.24 -7.20
N THR A 279 19.21 5.34 -7.77
CA THR A 279 18.26 6.21 -7.06
C THR A 279 16.99 5.42 -6.75
N ALA A 280 16.57 5.47 -5.49
CA ALA A 280 15.37 4.82 -5.00
C ALA A 280 14.29 5.85 -4.67
N THR A 281 13.02 5.44 -4.76
CA THR A 281 11.90 6.17 -4.18
C THR A 281 11.49 5.45 -2.90
N LEU A 282 11.56 6.13 -1.76
CA LEU A 282 10.95 5.69 -0.51
C LEU A 282 9.48 6.06 -0.53
N ILE A 283 8.60 5.06 -0.50
CA ILE A 283 7.17 5.22 -0.30
C ILE A 283 6.89 5.13 1.20
N ALA A 284 6.20 6.13 1.72
CA ALA A 284 5.66 6.14 3.07
C ALA A 284 4.13 6.17 3.02
N TYR A 285 3.52 5.02 3.30
CA TYR A 285 2.07 4.89 3.47
C TYR A 285 1.73 5.07 4.95
N MET A 286 0.78 5.95 5.26
CA MET A 286 0.44 6.34 6.62
C MET A 286 -1.06 6.22 6.84
N GLU A 287 -1.42 5.59 7.95
CA GLU A 287 -2.77 5.60 8.49
C GLU A 287 -2.86 6.75 9.49
N ILE A 288 -3.81 7.67 9.29
CA ILE A 288 -3.99 8.88 10.09
C ILE A 288 -5.36 8.83 10.76
N ASP A 289 -5.36 9.03 12.09
CA ASP A 289 -6.58 9.11 12.90
C ASP A 289 -7.21 10.51 12.87
N LYS A 290 -8.51 10.55 13.13
CA LYS A 290 -9.52 11.62 13.12
C LYS A 290 -9.09 12.95 13.77
N SER A 291 -8.16 12.93 14.71
CA SER A 291 -7.74 14.14 15.46
C SER A 291 -6.79 15.05 14.68
N ARG A 292 -6.31 14.64 13.49
CA ARG A 292 -5.48 15.49 12.65
C ARG A 292 -6.31 16.23 11.62
N ASN A 293 -6.73 17.45 11.99
CA ASN A 293 -7.06 18.49 11.02
C ASN A 293 -5.81 18.83 10.22
N VAL A 294 -5.52 18.06 9.17
CA VAL A 294 -4.67 18.55 8.10
C VAL A 294 -5.52 19.54 7.33
N PHE A 295 -5.30 20.83 7.58
CA PHE A 295 -5.81 21.88 6.71
C PHE A 295 -5.32 21.58 5.29
N ILE A 296 -6.25 21.23 4.41
CA ILE A 296 -6.02 21.27 2.97
C ILE A 296 -7.05 22.26 2.47
N ASP A 297 -6.58 23.47 2.18
CA ASP A 297 -7.30 24.38 1.30
C ASP A 297 -7.46 23.68 -0.05
N TYR A 298 -8.70 23.64 -0.55
CA TYR A 298 -9.02 23.22 -1.91
C TYR A 298 -8.75 24.34 -2.90
#